data_AF-A0ABD0WTF2-F1
#
_entry.id   AF-A0ABD0WTF2-F1
#
_cell.length_a   1.000
_cell.length_b   1.000
_cell.length_c   1.000
_cell.angle_alpha   90.00
_cell.angle_beta   90.00
_cell.angle_gamma   90.00
#
_symmetry.space_group_name_H-M   'P 1'
#
loop_
_entity.id
_entity.type
_entity.pdbx_description
1 polymer ?
#
loop_
_entity_poly.entity_id
_entity_poly.type
_entity_poly.pdbx_seq_one_letter_code
_entity_poly.pdbx_strand_id
1 'polypeptide(L)'
;MRVGRLVIKAVKKKKEEKEEKRRQEEKAAIENGTSSEESSSDEEFKEIYQKCPNAEPSRRGRRRRRSRGVGHIPPLASLWMARHDQRLSRLQEVNIVLYKMVMSLDFDPNGENLLTMRALPLDHQHDLTTGTSKETHVCRLLVAESILEGNAAIMLKKTLIMANPETNWKLRQDAGLAGDEVYPGEGTRRRYNKGSIRIVKRYHKRGIINSNDKEQLISWVREEQYLNRDTTEYKQIRADIKRHFKQY
;
A
#
# COMPACT_ATOMS: atom_id res chain seq x y z
N MET A 1 -61.58 8.83 27.04
CA MET A 1 -60.13 9.15 27.09
C MET A 1 -59.32 8.15 27.94
N ARG A 2 -59.32 6.84 27.64
CA ARG A 2 -58.48 5.84 28.37
C ARG A 2 -57.61 4.94 27.49
N VAL A 3 -57.83 4.93 26.16
CA VAL A 3 -57.12 4.03 25.24
C VAL A 3 -55.74 4.59 24.80
N GLY A 4 -55.63 5.91 24.58
CA GLY A 4 -54.38 6.53 24.12
C GLY A 4 -53.21 6.48 25.12
N ARG A 5 -53.47 6.50 26.43
CA ARG A 5 -52.41 6.44 27.47
C ARG A 5 -51.80 5.04 27.61
N LEU A 6 -52.55 3.97 27.29
CA LEU A 6 -52.06 2.60 27.37
C LEU A 6 -51.12 2.27 26.20
N VAL A 7 -51.44 2.76 24.99
CA VAL A 7 -50.61 2.56 23.80
C VAL A 7 -49.25 3.26 23.95
N ILE A 8 -49.22 4.50 24.48
CA ILE A 8 -47.96 5.24 24.69
C ILE A 8 -47.07 4.55 25.74
N LYS A 9 -47.66 4.00 26.81
CA LYS A 9 -46.90 3.22 27.82
C LYS A 9 -46.33 1.92 27.24
N ALA A 10 -47.10 1.22 26.40
CA ALA A 10 -46.64 -0.01 25.74
C ALA A 10 -45.49 0.25 24.74
N VAL A 11 -45.55 1.38 24.00
CA VAL A 11 -44.50 1.76 23.06
C VAL A 11 -43.21 2.18 23.78
N LYS A 12 -43.31 2.93 24.89
CA LYS A 12 -42.13 3.26 25.71
C LYS A 12 -41.46 2.01 26.30
N LYS A 13 -42.26 1.11 26.87
CA LYS A 13 -41.75 -0.15 27.46
C LYS A 13 -41.03 -1.02 26.42
N LYS A 14 -41.59 -1.17 25.21
CA LYS A 14 -40.94 -1.90 24.12
C LYS A 14 -39.64 -1.24 23.64
N LYS A 15 -39.54 0.09 23.73
CA LYS A 15 -38.34 0.83 23.33
C LYS A 15 -37.22 0.65 24.35
N GLU A 16 -37.56 0.68 25.65
CA GLU A 16 -36.63 0.44 26.75
C GLU A 16 -36.11 -1.01 26.72
N GLU A 17 -36.99 -2.01 26.54
CA GLU A 17 -36.60 -3.43 26.41
C GLU A 17 -35.66 -3.67 25.21
N LYS A 18 -35.88 -2.97 24.08
CA LYS A 18 -35.02 -3.08 22.89
C LYS A 18 -33.65 -2.43 23.10
N GLU A 19 -33.59 -1.35 23.86
CA GLU A 19 -32.34 -0.65 24.13
C GLU A 19 -31.49 -1.40 25.16
N GLU A 20 -32.12 -2.00 26.17
CA GLU A 20 -31.46 -2.85 27.16
C GLU A 20 -30.90 -4.13 26.52
N LYS A 21 -31.65 -4.75 25.59
CA LYS A 21 -31.15 -5.88 24.80
C LYS A 21 -29.93 -5.52 23.94
N ARG A 22 -29.92 -4.35 23.30
CA ARG A 22 -28.74 -3.84 22.56
C ARG A 22 -27.53 -3.64 23.48
N ARG A 23 -27.71 -3.09 24.68
CA ARG A 23 -26.62 -2.89 25.64
C ARG A 23 -26.07 -4.21 26.18
N GLN A 24 -26.92 -5.23 26.33
CA GLN A 24 -26.48 -6.58 26.71
C GLN A 24 -25.74 -7.30 25.57
N GLU A 25 -26.20 -7.16 24.32
CA GLU A 25 -25.53 -7.70 23.14
C GLU A 25 -24.16 -7.00 22.90
N GLU A 26 -24.07 -5.69 23.13
CA GLU A 26 -22.83 -4.92 23.02
C GLU A 26 -21.83 -5.27 24.14
N LYS A 27 -22.30 -5.49 25.37
CA LYS A 27 -21.45 -6.02 26.45
C LYS A 27 -20.97 -7.44 26.17
N ALA A 28 -21.84 -8.32 25.66
CA ALA A 28 -21.47 -9.69 25.31
C ALA A 28 -20.46 -9.75 24.14
N ALA A 29 -20.52 -8.80 23.20
CA ALA A 29 -19.56 -8.68 22.11
C ALA A 29 -18.18 -8.16 22.57
N ILE A 30 -18.14 -7.35 23.63
CA ILE A 30 -16.91 -6.84 24.24
C ILE A 30 -16.26 -7.91 25.15
N GLU A 31 -17.05 -8.69 25.88
CA GLU A 31 -16.54 -9.74 26.79
C GLU A 31 -16.13 -11.03 26.06
N ASN A 32 -16.80 -11.39 24.97
CA ASN A 32 -16.41 -12.52 24.12
C ASN A 32 -15.68 -12.01 22.88
N GLY A 33 -14.40 -11.63 23.00
CA GLY A 33 -13.54 -11.09 21.94
C GLY A 33 -13.55 -11.86 20.60
N THR A 34 -14.64 -11.70 19.86
CA THR A 34 -14.96 -12.41 18.62
C THR A 34 -15.10 -11.35 17.56
N SER A 35 -13.94 -10.99 16.98
CA SER A 35 -13.80 -10.17 15.79
C SER A 35 -14.52 -10.85 14.63
N SER A 36 -15.81 -10.56 14.47
CA SER A 36 -16.69 -11.04 13.40
C SER A 36 -16.76 -10.05 12.23
N GLU A 37 -15.63 -9.43 11.88
CA GLU A 37 -15.52 -8.55 10.70
C GLU A 37 -14.99 -9.26 9.43
N GLU A 38 -14.76 -10.58 9.45
CA GLU A 38 -14.06 -11.22 8.32
C GLU A 38 -14.95 -11.58 7.11
N SER A 39 -16.27 -11.76 7.24
CA SER A 39 -17.04 -12.35 6.13
C SER A 39 -17.46 -11.38 5.01
N SER A 40 -17.51 -10.07 5.26
CA SER A 40 -17.94 -9.08 4.24
C SER A 40 -16.77 -8.56 3.38
N SER A 41 -15.53 -8.85 3.76
CA SER A 41 -14.35 -8.29 3.11
C SER A 41 -13.82 -9.13 1.94
N ASP A 42 -14.24 -10.39 1.82
CA ASP A 42 -13.69 -11.38 0.90
C ASP A 42 -14.19 -11.29 -0.56
N GLU A 43 -15.28 -10.55 -0.82
CA GLU A 43 -15.70 -10.27 -2.21
C GLU A 43 -15.06 -8.97 -2.75
N GLU A 44 -14.95 -7.91 -1.95
CA GLU A 44 -14.15 -6.70 -2.28
C GLU A 44 -12.63 -7.03 -2.35
N PHE A 45 -12.24 -8.20 -1.81
CA PHE A 45 -10.89 -8.77 -1.82
C PHE A 45 -10.46 -9.28 -3.21
N LYS A 46 -11.35 -9.86 -4.01
CA LYS A 46 -11.01 -10.30 -5.39
C LYS A 46 -10.90 -9.13 -6.37
N GLU A 47 -11.54 -8.01 -6.08
CA GLU A 47 -11.64 -6.89 -7.01
C GLU A 47 -10.43 -5.96 -6.99
N ILE A 48 -9.58 -6.00 -5.95
CA ILE A 48 -8.41 -5.13 -5.81
C ILE A 48 -7.10 -5.95 -5.79
N TYR A 49 -7.19 -7.26 -5.56
CA TYR A 49 -6.06 -8.17 -5.50
C TYR A 49 -6.14 -9.25 -6.57
N GLN A 50 -5.01 -9.47 -7.23
CA GLN A 50 -4.69 -10.74 -7.82
C GLN A 50 -3.29 -11.08 -7.27
N LYS A 51 -3.03 -12.34 -6.88
CA LYS A 51 -1.70 -12.91 -7.19
C LYS A 51 -1.44 -12.53 -8.65
N CYS A 52 -0.26 -12.05 -9.03
CA CYS A 52 0.09 -11.82 -10.45
C CYS A 52 -0.59 -12.94 -11.25
N PRO A 53 -1.58 -12.62 -12.11
CA PRO A 53 -2.49 -13.64 -12.61
C PRO A 53 -1.65 -14.78 -13.15
N ASN A 54 -1.89 -16.00 -12.65
CA ASN A 54 -1.38 -17.19 -13.30
C ASN A 54 -1.58 -16.95 -14.78
N ALA A 55 -0.49 -16.93 -15.54
CA ALA A 55 -0.57 -17.02 -16.98
C ALA A 55 -1.13 -18.41 -17.29
N GLU A 56 -2.44 -18.61 -17.09
CA GLU A 56 -3.13 -19.71 -17.73
C GLU A 56 -2.93 -19.49 -19.23
N PRO A 57 -2.27 -20.43 -19.92
CA PRO A 57 -2.01 -20.27 -21.34
C PRO A 57 -3.35 -20.40 -22.04
N SER A 58 -4.02 -19.27 -22.31
CA SER A 58 -5.06 -19.24 -23.32
C SER A 58 -4.44 -19.77 -24.59
N ARG A 59 -4.96 -20.89 -25.11
CA ARG A 59 -4.51 -21.62 -26.31
C ARG A 59 -4.54 -20.82 -27.61
N ARG A 60 -4.44 -19.49 -27.57
CA ARG A 60 -4.37 -18.60 -28.74
C ARG A 60 -3.37 -17.48 -28.50
N GLY A 61 -2.21 -17.61 -29.15
CA GLY A 61 -1.40 -16.49 -29.60
C GLY A 61 -0.32 -16.00 -28.63
N ARG A 62 0.94 -16.22 -29.03
CA ARG A 62 2.13 -15.55 -28.51
C ARG A 62 1.98 -14.02 -28.63
N ARG A 63 1.42 -13.37 -27.62
CA ARG A 63 1.66 -11.96 -27.33
C ARG A 63 1.86 -11.84 -25.82
N ARG A 64 3.04 -11.37 -25.42
CA ARG A 64 3.40 -11.04 -24.04
C ARG A 64 2.31 -10.14 -23.44
N ARG A 65 1.35 -10.72 -22.72
CA ARG A 65 0.40 -9.97 -21.90
C ARG A 65 1.20 -9.48 -20.69
N ARG A 66 1.79 -8.29 -20.81
CA ARG A 66 2.26 -7.53 -19.65
C ARG A 66 1.09 -7.47 -18.66
N SER A 67 1.31 -7.91 -17.42
CA SER A 67 0.34 -7.84 -16.34
C SER A 67 -0.29 -6.45 -16.32
N ARG A 68 -1.59 -6.38 -16.63
CA ARG A 68 -2.30 -5.11 -16.76
C ARG A 68 -2.37 -4.43 -15.39
N GLY A 69 -1.77 -3.25 -15.25
CA GLY A 69 -2.11 -2.27 -14.21
C GLY A 69 -1.74 -2.65 -12.76
N VAL A 70 -0.65 -3.37 -12.52
CA VAL A 70 -0.17 -3.68 -11.16
C VAL A 70 1.27 -3.19 -10.94
N GLY A 71 1.50 -2.51 -9.81
CA GLY A 71 2.81 -1.96 -9.43
C GLY A 71 3.37 -2.71 -8.24
N HIS A 72 4.54 -3.33 -8.38
CA HIS A 72 5.19 -4.05 -7.28
C HIS A 72 5.54 -3.09 -6.13
N ILE A 73 5.32 -3.54 -4.89
CA ILE A 73 5.65 -2.80 -3.68
C ILE A 73 6.54 -3.69 -2.80
N PRO A 74 7.86 -3.44 -2.70
CA PRO A 74 8.62 -2.41 -3.41
C PRO A 74 8.73 -2.71 -4.92
N PRO A 75 9.21 -1.76 -5.73
CA PRO A 75 9.31 -1.95 -7.18
C PRO A 75 10.27 -3.09 -7.50
N LEU A 76 9.90 -3.95 -8.46
CA LEU A 76 10.70 -5.13 -8.84
C LEU A 76 12.13 -4.75 -9.21
N ALA A 77 12.29 -3.63 -9.92
CA ALA A 77 13.61 -3.11 -10.29
C ALA A 77 14.45 -2.71 -9.07
N SER A 78 13.85 -2.16 -8.00
CA SER A 78 14.57 -1.84 -6.76
C SER A 78 15.06 -3.11 -6.04
N LEU A 79 14.28 -4.18 -6.06
CA LEU A 79 14.72 -5.48 -5.53
C LEU A 79 15.87 -6.06 -6.35
N TRP A 80 15.81 -5.96 -7.69
CA TRP A 80 16.92 -6.36 -8.55
C TRP A 80 18.19 -5.54 -8.31
N MET A 81 18.05 -4.23 -8.06
CA MET A 81 19.19 -3.38 -7.70
C MET A 81 19.82 -3.84 -6.38
N ALA A 82 19.00 -4.07 -5.34
CA ALA A 82 19.49 -4.60 -4.07
C ALA A 82 20.11 -5.99 -4.20
N ARG A 83 19.54 -6.87 -5.05
CA ARG A 83 20.02 -8.23 -5.30
C ARG A 83 21.45 -8.28 -5.87
N HIS A 84 21.87 -7.25 -6.60
CA HIS A 84 23.19 -7.16 -7.24
C HIS A 84 24.15 -6.22 -6.49
N ASP A 85 23.75 -5.67 -5.34
CA ASP A 85 24.62 -4.82 -4.54
C ASP A 85 25.50 -5.67 -3.60
N GLN A 86 26.78 -5.31 -3.50
CA GLN A 86 27.75 -5.96 -2.62
C GLN A 86 27.36 -5.97 -1.13
N ARG A 87 26.51 -5.03 -0.71
CA ARG A 87 26.03 -4.90 0.68
C ARG A 87 24.90 -5.86 1.01
N LEU A 88 24.34 -6.60 0.04
CA LEU A 88 23.19 -7.49 0.25
C LEU A 88 23.40 -8.45 1.42
N SER A 89 24.60 -8.97 1.63
CA SER A 89 24.89 -9.90 2.73
C SER A 89 24.58 -9.31 4.11
N ARG A 90 24.70 -7.99 4.30
CA ARG A 90 24.35 -7.32 5.58
C ARG A 90 22.86 -7.42 5.88
N LEU A 91 22.02 -7.46 4.85
CA LEU A 91 20.58 -7.58 5.00
C LEU A 91 20.18 -8.89 5.67
N GLN A 92 21.00 -9.94 5.50
CA GLN A 92 20.78 -11.24 6.15
C GLN A 92 20.80 -11.13 7.70
N GLU A 93 21.65 -10.25 8.23
CA GLU A 93 21.82 -10.01 9.66
C GLU A 93 20.75 -9.06 10.21
N VAL A 94 20.43 -8.00 9.46
CA VAL A 94 19.52 -6.94 9.93
C VAL A 94 18.05 -7.30 9.74
N ASN A 95 17.69 -7.92 8.61
CA ASN A 95 16.31 -8.31 8.30
C ASN A 95 16.29 -9.53 7.38
N ILE A 96 16.44 -10.72 7.99
CA ILE A 96 16.50 -12.00 7.27
C ILE A 96 15.29 -12.27 6.38
N VAL A 97 14.11 -11.78 6.76
CA VAL A 97 12.89 -11.98 5.96
C VAL A 97 12.91 -11.10 4.71
N LEU A 98 13.34 -9.84 4.85
CA LEU A 98 13.54 -8.96 3.69
C LEU A 98 14.66 -9.48 2.77
N TYR A 99 15.76 -10.01 3.33
CA TYR A 99 16.80 -10.69 2.57
C TYR A 99 16.24 -11.84 1.74
N LYS A 100 15.43 -12.73 2.36
CA LYS A 100 14.77 -13.84 1.67
C LYS A 100 13.85 -13.37 0.54
N MET A 101 13.17 -12.24 0.72
CA MET A 101 12.35 -11.64 -0.34
C MET A 101 13.18 -11.10 -1.52
N VAL A 102 14.38 -10.58 -1.28
CA VAL A 102 15.29 -10.18 -2.36
C VAL A 102 15.84 -11.41 -3.08
N MET A 103 16.26 -12.43 -2.32
CA MET A 103 16.79 -13.67 -2.87
C MET A 103 15.76 -14.51 -3.61
N SER A 104 14.46 -14.35 -3.33
CA SER A 104 13.42 -15.10 -4.04
C SER A 104 13.40 -14.79 -5.54
N LEU A 105 13.97 -13.66 -5.98
CA LEU A 105 14.08 -13.30 -7.40
C LEU A 105 14.90 -14.31 -8.22
N ASP A 106 15.75 -15.12 -7.59
CA ASP A 106 16.51 -16.17 -8.28
C ASP A 106 15.58 -17.27 -8.83
N PHE A 107 14.43 -17.48 -8.19
CA PHE A 107 13.44 -18.50 -8.55
C PHE A 107 12.08 -17.93 -8.96
N ASP A 108 11.86 -16.64 -8.70
CA ASP A 108 10.69 -15.86 -9.09
C ASP A 108 11.15 -14.51 -9.72
N PRO A 109 11.79 -14.53 -10.89
CA PRO A 109 12.42 -13.36 -11.48
C PRO A 109 11.42 -12.27 -11.90
N ASN A 110 10.14 -12.66 -12.08
CA ASN A 110 9.05 -11.76 -12.41
C ASN A 110 8.34 -11.20 -11.16
N GLY A 111 8.67 -11.69 -9.97
CA GLY A 111 8.06 -11.24 -8.72
C GLY A 111 6.59 -11.63 -8.58
N GLU A 112 6.17 -12.78 -9.12
CA GLU A 112 4.79 -13.24 -9.10
C GLU A 112 4.24 -13.43 -7.67
N ASN A 113 5.13 -13.69 -6.70
CA ASN A 113 4.81 -13.84 -5.28
C ASN A 113 5.00 -12.55 -4.45
N LEU A 114 5.48 -11.47 -5.08
CA LEU A 114 5.61 -10.17 -4.45
C LEU A 114 4.24 -9.48 -4.30
N LEU A 115 4.19 -8.49 -3.42
CA LEU A 115 2.98 -7.70 -3.25
C LEU A 115 2.91 -6.63 -4.33
N THR A 116 1.71 -6.43 -4.87
CA THR A 116 1.43 -5.41 -5.88
C THR A 116 0.27 -4.52 -5.47
N MET A 117 0.35 -3.23 -5.82
CA MET A 117 -0.77 -2.30 -5.81
C MET A 117 -1.48 -2.33 -7.15
N ARG A 118 -2.80 -2.52 -7.16
CA ARG A 118 -3.62 -2.30 -8.36
C ARG A 118 -3.76 -0.80 -8.57
N ALA A 119 -3.28 -0.30 -9.70
CA ALA A 119 -3.43 1.09 -10.08
C ALA A 119 -4.15 1.22 -11.43
N LEU A 120 -4.76 2.38 -11.67
CA LEU A 120 -5.40 2.60 -12.96
C LEU A 120 -4.32 2.63 -14.06
N PRO A 121 -4.62 2.21 -15.30
CA PRO A 121 -3.64 2.25 -16.38
C PRO A 121 -3.01 3.63 -16.61
N LEU A 122 -3.76 4.71 -16.40
CA LEU A 122 -3.27 6.10 -16.50
C LEU A 122 -2.29 6.42 -15.37
N ASP A 123 -2.62 6.04 -14.13
CA ASP A 123 -1.76 6.21 -12.96
C ASP A 123 -0.40 5.52 -13.15
N HIS A 124 -0.39 4.36 -13.81
CA HIS A 124 0.82 3.57 -14.09
C HIS A 124 1.80 4.26 -15.05
N GLN A 125 1.31 5.03 -16.03
CA GLN A 125 2.19 5.63 -17.03
C GLN A 125 3.12 6.69 -16.43
N HIS A 126 2.68 7.32 -15.33
CA HIS A 126 3.44 8.39 -14.69
C HIS A 126 4.17 7.94 -13.43
N ASP A 127 3.98 6.68 -13.00
CA ASP A 127 4.50 6.14 -11.73
C ASP A 127 6.04 6.23 -11.63
N LEU A 128 6.54 6.91 -10.58
CA LEU A 128 7.95 7.04 -10.25
C LEU A 128 8.60 5.72 -9.81
N THR A 129 7.82 4.63 -9.76
CA THR A 129 8.29 3.28 -9.45
C THR A 129 8.42 2.36 -10.68
N THR A 130 7.79 2.66 -11.81
CA THR A 130 7.75 1.76 -12.98
C THR A 130 8.18 2.39 -14.31
N GLY A 131 8.24 3.73 -14.40
CA GLY A 131 8.70 4.46 -15.58
C GLY A 131 10.16 4.23 -16.01
N THR A 132 10.53 4.77 -17.16
CA THR A 132 11.89 4.65 -17.74
C THR A 132 12.71 5.93 -17.65
N SER A 133 12.17 6.99 -17.06
CA SER A 133 12.84 8.29 -16.96
C SER A 133 13.93 8.30 -15.88
N LYS A 134 14.81 9.32 -15.93
CA LYS A 134 15.96 9.44 -15.01
C LYS A 134 15.51 9.53 -13.56
N GLU A 135 14.47 10.32 -13.28
CA GLU A 135 13.88 10.47 -11.95
C GLU A 135 13.31 9.13 -11.44
N THR A 136 12.69 8.32 -12.30
CA THR A 136 12.24 6.99 -11.90
C THR A 136 13.40 6.06 -11.57
N HIS A 137 14.54 6.18 -12.25
CA HIS A 137 15.74 5.41 -11.88
C HIS A 137 16.28 5.82 -10.50
N VAL A 138 16.36 7.13 -10.24
CA VAL A 138 16.77 7.68 -8.93
C VAL A 138 15.83 7.22 -7.81
N CYS A 139 14.52 7.30 -8.04
CA CYS A 139 13.50 6.81 -7.13
C CYS A 139 13.69 5.33 -6.79
N ARG A 140 13.94 4.49 -7.80
CA ARG A 140 14.17 3.05 -7.60
C ARG A 140 15.44 2.77 -6.80
N LEU A 141 16.51 3.54 -7.03
CA LEU A 141 17.74 3.46 -6.24
C LEU A 141 17.47 3.81 -4.77
N LEU A 142 16.71 4.86 -4.48
CA LEU A 142 16.37 5.24 -3.10
C LEU A 142 15.59 4.17 -2.34
N VAL A 143 14.75 3.39 -3.03
CA VAL A 143 14.10 2.22 -2.42
C VAL A 143 15.09 1.09 -2.22
N ALA A 144 15.97 0.84 -3.20
CA ALA A 144 17.01 -0.18 -3.09
C ALA A 144 17.96 0.08 -1.90
N GLU A 145 18.36 1.32 -1.67
CA GLU A 145 19.14 1.72 -0.50
C GLU A 145 18.44 1.37 0.81
N SER A 146 17.14 1.72 0.94
CA SER A 146 16.38 1.38 2.15
C SER A 146 16.14 -0.13 2.32
N ILE A 147 16.11 -0.89 1.22
CA ILE A 147 16.13 -2.36 1.29
C ILE A 147 17.46 -2.85 1.87
N LEU A 148 18.58 -2.36 1.35
CA LEU A 148 19.93 -2.77 1.76
C LEU A 148 20.26 -2.39 3.21
N GLU A 149 19.70 -1.28 3.70
CA GLU A 149 19.76 -0.85 5.11
C GLU A 149 18.91 -1.74 6.04
N GLY A 150 18.07 -2.63 5.51
CA GLY A 150 17.13 -3.43 6.29
C GLY A 150 15.93 -2.65 6.81
N ASN A 151 15.78 -1.38 6.43
CA ASN A 151 14.72 -0.50 6.90
C ASN A 151 13.46 -0.62 6.04
N ALA A 152 12.73 -1.71 6.26
CA ALA A 152 11.49 -2.01 5.57
C ALA A 152 10.41 -0.92 5.76
N ALA A 153 10.38 -0.24 6.91
CA ALA A 153 9.40 0.83 7.16
C ALA A 153 9.66 2.06 6.26
N ILE A 154 10.92 2.51 6.17
CA ILE A 154 11.30 3.58 5.24
C ILE A 154 11.10 3.16 3.78
N MET A 155 11.48 1.93 3.43
CA MET A 155 11.22 1.35 2.10
C MET A 155 9.74 1.45 1.72
N LEU A 156 8.84 1.07 2.64
CA LEU A 156 7.39 1.16 2.42
C LEU A 156 6.94 2.61 2.25
N LYS A 157 7.31 3.53 3.15
CA LYS A 157 6.93 4.95 3.03
C LYS A 157 7.36 5.54 1.70
N LYS A 158 8.63 5.36 1.31
CA LYS A 158 9.14 5.83 0.02
C LYS A 158 8.32 5.25 -1.13
N THR A 159 8.12 3.92 -1.14
CA THR A 159 7.38 3.28 -2.22
C THR A 159 5.94 3.78 -2.31
N LEU A 160 5.24 3.91 -1.18
CA LEU A 160 3.86 4.39 -1.14
C LEU A 160 3.72 5.85 -1.58
N ILE A 161 4.69 6.70 -1.23
CA ILE A 161 4.80 8.08 -1.76
C ILE A 161 4.93 8.04 -3.29
N MET A 162 5.84 7.23 -3.82
CA MET A 162 6.18 7.24 -5.25
C MET A 162 5.13 6.56 -6.13
N ALA A 163 4.43 5.55 -5.59
CA ALA A 163 3.34 4.85 -6.28
C ALA A 163 2.02 5.62 -6.25
N ASN A 164 1.87 6.64 -5.39
CA ASN A 164 0.65 7.44 -5.32
C ASN A 164 0.62 8.50 -6.45
N PRO A 165 -0.44 8.56 -7.28
CA PRO A 165 -0.50 9.48 -8.42
C PRO A 165 -0.42 10.95 -8.01
N GLU A 166 -1.10 11.31 -6.91
CA GLU A 166 -1.14 12.69 -6.40
C GLU A 166 0.24 13.12 -5.92
N THR A 167 0.87 12.28 -5.10
CA THR A 167 2.20 12.56 -4.56
C THR A 167 3.27 12.58 -5.64
N ASN A 168 3.15 11.71 -6.64
CA ASN A 168 4.05 11.67 -7.78
C ASN A 168 4.00 12.97 -8.60
N TRP A 169 2.80 13.43 -8.95
CA TRP A 169 2.62 14.72 -9.63
C TRP A 169 3.23 15.86 -8.80
N LYS A 170 2.95 15.91 -7.48
CA LYS A 170 3.54 16.90 -6.57
C LYS A 170 5.07 16.83 -6.54
N LEU A 171 5.66 15.63 -6.49
CA LEU A 171 7.11 15.44 -6.48
C LEU A 171 7.76 15.97 -7.76
N ARG A 172 7.16 15.68 -8.92
CA ARG A 172 7.64 16.17 -10.22
C ARG A 172 7.60 17.69 -10.27
N GLN A 173 6.46 18.29 -9.91
CA GLN A 173 6.28 19.74 -9.85
C GLN A 173 7.30 20.39 -8.89
N ASP A 174 7.41 19.87 -7.66
CA ASP A 174 8.30 20.40 -6.63
C ASP A 174 9.79 20.21 -6.98
N ALA A 175 10.09 19.27 -7.86
CA ALA A 175 11.40 19.02 -8.45
C ALA A 175 11.72 19.92 -9.66
N GLY A 176 10.72 20.62 -10.22
CA GLY A 176 10.86 21.44 -11.42
C GLY A 176 10.78 20.64 -12.73
N LEU A 177 10.18 19.45 -12.69
CA LEU A 177 9.94 18.63 -13.87
C LEU A 177 8.59 18.98 -14.49
N ALA A 178 8.51 18.95 -15.82
CA ALA A 178 7.23 18.97 -16.52
C ALA A 178 6.42 17.74 -16.12
N GLY A 179 5.16 17.94 -15.76
CA GLY A 179 4.24 16.87 -15.46
C GLY A 179 2.88 17.20 -16.06
N ASP A 180 2.29 16.24 -16.76
CA ASP A 180 0.89 16.31 -17.12
C ASP A 180 0.08 16.35 -15.82
N GLU A 181 -0.83 17.31 -15.70
CA GLU A 181 -1.71 17.42 -14.54
C GLU A 181 -2.64 16.22 -14.48
N VAL A 182 -2.29 15.26 -13.62
CA VAL A 182 -3.21 14.22 -13.19
C VAL A 182 -3.64 14.62 -11.78
N TYR A 183 -4.82 15.21 -11.66
CA TYR A 183 -5.45 15.44 -10.37
C TYR A 183 -6.33 14.23 -10.04
N PRO A 184 -5.85 13.27 -9.22
CA PRO A 184 -6.68 12.14 -8.83
C PRO A 184 -7.84 12.62 -7.98
N GLY A 185 -9.06 12.28 -8.38
CA GLY A 185 -10.25 12.54 -7.56
C GLY A 185 -10.24 11.74 -6.25
N GLU A 186 -11.14 12.09 -5.34
CA GLU A 186 -11.28 11.47 -4.00
C GLU A 186 -11.36 9.93 -4.05
N GLY A 187 -12.02 9.38 -5.08
CA GLY A 187 -12.11 7.93 -5.28
C GLY A 187 -10.75 7.26 -5.47
N THR A 188 -9.82 7.88 -6.19
CA THR A 188 -8.44 7.40 -6.36
C THR A 188 -7.69 7.47 -5.03
N ARG A 189 -7.81 8.59 -4.30
CA ARG A 189 -7.18 8.74 -2.98
C ARG A 189 -7.64 7.64 -2.01
N ARG A 190 -8.95 7.41 -1.90
CA ARG A 190 -9.52 6.35 -1.04
C ARG A 190 -9.02 4.96 -1.43
N ARG A 191 -8.93 4.67 -2.73
CA ARG A 191 -8.40 3.39 -3.24
C ARG A 191 -6.96 3.16 -2.81
N TYR A 192 -6.09 4.14 -3.04
CA TYR A 192 -4.68 4.05 -2.69
C TYR A 192 -4.48 3.97 -1.17
N ASN A 193 -5.24 4.71 -0.37
CA ASN A 193 -5.19 4.63 1.09
C ASN A 193 -5.55 3.21 1.58
N LYS A 194 -6.70 2.67 1.15
CA LYS A 194 -7.11 1.28 1.47
C LYS A 194 -6.04 0.27 1.04
N GLY A 195 -5.49 0.41 -0.17
CA GLY A 195 -4.43 -0.44 -0.68
C GLY A 195 -3.17 -0.40 0.18
N SER A 196 -2.70 0.80 0.52
CA SER A 196 -1.51 1.03 1.34
C SER A 196 -1.63 0.37 2.72
N ILE A 197 -2.75 0.56 3.42
CA ILE A 197 -3.00 -0.09 4.72
C ILE A 197 -2.93 -1.62 4.59
N ARG A 198 -3.54 -2.17 3.54
CA ARG A 198 -3.55 -3.62 3.32
C ARG A 198 -2.14 -4.15 3.00
N ILE A 199 -1.32 -3.41 2.25
CA ILE A 199 0.09 -3.76 2.02
C ILE A 199 0.86 -3.79 3.34
N VAL A 200 0.75 -2.75 4.18
CA VAL A 200 1.43 -2.70 5.48
C VAL A 200 1.06 -3.92 6.35
N LYS A 201 -0.23 -4.25 6.44
CA LYS A 201 -0.69 -5.45 7.17
C LYS A 201 -0.07 -6.74 6.63
N ARG A 202 0.10 -6.87 5.31
CA ARG A 202 0.72 -8.05 4.69
C ARG A 202 2.22 -8.13 4.92
N TYR A 203 2.93 -7.00 4.90
CA TYR A 203 4.34 -6.94 5.27
C TYR A 203 4.57 -7.37 6.72
N HIS A 204 3.70 -6.94 7.64
CA HIS A 204 3.72 -7.39 9.03
C HIS A 204 3.42 -8.89 9.15
N LYS A 205 2.37 -9.39 8.47
CA LYS A 205 2.04 -10.82 8.47
C LYS A 205 3.17 -11.70 7.94
N ARG A 206 3.98 -11.18 7.00
CA ARG A 206 5.17 -11.87 6.46
C ARG A 206 6.38 -11.81 7.40
N GLY A 207 6.34 -11.01 8.47
CA GLY A 207 7.46 -10.80 9.39
C GLY A 207 8.54 -9.87 8.86
N ILE A 208 8.27 -9.09 7.81
CA ILE A 208 9.24 -8.14 7.22
C ILE A 208 9.33 -6.86 8.06
N ILE A 209 8.22 -6.45 8.67
CA ILE A 209 8.13 -5.32 9.62
C ILE A 209 7.56 -5.83 10.94
N ASN A 210 7.94 -5.19 12.05
CA ASN A 210 7.44 -5.54 13.37
C ASN A 210 6.06 -4.89 13.68
N SER A 211 5.48 -5.19 14.85
CA SER A 211 4.16 -4.66 15.24
C SER A 211 4.14 -3.14 15.43
N ASN A 212 5.22 -2.56 15.95
CA ASN A 212 5.35 -1.11 16.11
C ASN A 212 5.39 -0.42 14.73
N ASP A 213 6.21 -0.91 13.80
CA ASP A 213 6.28 -0.38 12.44
C ASP A 213 4.92 -0.44 11.75
N LYS A 214 4.19 -1.56 11.90
CA LYS A 214 2.84 -1.73 11.36
C LYS A 214 1.89 -0.64 11.88
N GLU A 215 1.86 -0.41 13.19
CA GLU A 215 0.97 0.57 13.81
C GLU A 215 1.30 2.00 13.36
N GLN A 216 2.59 2.35 13.41
CA GLN A 216 3.07 3.65 12.95
C GLN A 216 2.77 3.90 11.47
N LEU A 217 3.02 2.91 10.60
CA LEU A 217 2.75 3.01 9.17
C LEU A 217 1.24 3.11 8.88
N ILE A 218 0.39 2.37 9.59
CA ILE A 218 -1.06 2.48 9.42
C ILE A 218 -1.56 3.86 9.85
N SER A 219 -1.07 4.40 10.97
CA SER A 219 -1.42 5.78 11.39
C SER A 219 -0.97 6.79 10.34
N TRP A 220 0.29 6.68 9.91
CA TRP A 220 0.88 7.52 8.87
C TRP A 220 0.09 7.50 7.56
N VAL A 221 -0.42 6.33 7.13
CA VAL A 221 -1.30 6.24 5.95
C VAL A 221 -2.69 6.85 6.21
N ARG A 222 -3.29 6.61 7.39
CA ARG A 222 -4.62 7.14 7.74
C ARG A 222 -4.64 8.67 7.83
N GLU A 223 -3.56 9.25 8.33
CA GLU A 223 -3.33 10.69 8.41
C GLU A 223 -2.86 11.29 7.06
N GLU A 224 -2.84 10.48 6.00
CA GLU A 224 -2.43 10.90 4.65
C GLU A 224 -1.02 11.52 4.59
N GLN A 225 -0.11 11.11 5.47
CA GLN A 225 1.24 11.68 5.55
C GLN A 225 2.05 11.42 4.27
N TYR A 226 1.66 10.46 3.41
CA TYR A 226 2.22 10.30 2.06
C TYR A 226 1.96 11.50 1.13
N LEU A 227 0.98 12.37 1.44
CA LEU A 227 0.73 13.64 0.74
C LEU A 227 1.49 14.82 1.35
N ASN A 228 2.04 14.65 2.56
CA ASN A 228 2.68 15.71 3.32
C ASN A 228 4.11 15.97 2.81
N ARG A 229 4.30 17.16 2.23
CA ARG A 229 5.58 17.63 1.69
C ARG A 229 6.68 17.81 2.74
N ASP A 230 6.29 17.87 4.02
CA ASP A 230 7.21 18.09 5.13
C ASP A 230 7.83 16.83 5.72
N THR A 231 7.36 15.66 5.30
CA THR A 231 7.94 14.38 5.72
C THR A 231 9.38 14.23 5.23
N THR A 232 10.20 13.56 6.04
CA THR A 232 11.62 13.29 5.72
C THR A 232 11.75 12.54 4.40
N GLU A 233 10.90 11.54 4.17
CA GLU A 233 10.92 10.71 2.97
C GLU A 233 10.58 11.52 1.72
N TYR A 234 9.58 12.41 1.78
CA TYR A 234 9.24 13.30 0.66
C TYR A 234 10.39 14.26 0.33
N LYS A 235 10.95 14.91 1.36
CA LYS A 235 12.08 15.85 1.22
C LYS A 235 13.30 15.16 0.60
N GLN A 236 13.62 13.95 1.04
CA GLN A 236 14.71 13.15 0.48
C GLN A 236 14.47 12.84 -1.00
N ILE A 237 13.32 12.24 -1.33
CA ILE A 237 12.99 11.87 -2.72
C ILE A 237 13.07 13.10 -3.64
N ARG A 238 12.48 14.23 -3.23
CA ARG A 238 12.53 15.48 -3.98
C ARG A 238 13.97 15.99 -4.18
N ALA A 239 14.77 16.01 -3.13
CA ALA A 239 16.15 16.51 -3.18
C ALA A 239 17.00 15.67 -4.14
N ASP A 240 16.84 14.34 -4.09
CA ASP A 240 17.52 13.39 -4.96
C ASP A 240 17.12 13.55 -6.42
N ILE A 241 15.82 13.69 -6.72
CA ILE A 241 15.36 13.99 -8.08
C ILE A 241 16.00 15.30 -8.55
N LYS A 242 15.92 16.38 -7.76
CA LYS A 242 16.52 17.67 -8.15
C LYS A 242 18.01 17.60 -8.43
N ARG A 243 18.77 16.89 -7.60
CA ARG A 243 20.22 16.76 -7.73
C ARG A 243 20.63 16.13 -9.07
N HIS A 244 19.90 15.12 -9.52
CA HIS A 244 20.19 14.43 -10.78
C HIS A 244 19.69 15.18 -12.03
N PHE A 245 18.89 16.24 -11.85
CA PHE A 245 18.38 17.08 -12.93
C PHE A 245 19.08 18.44 -13.06
N LYS A 246 19.71 18.95 -12.00
CA LYS A 246 20.56 20.16 -12.05
C LYS A 246 21.94 19.97 -12.70
N GLN A 247 22.26 18.75 -13.14
CA GLN A 247 23.55 18.42 -13.76
C GLN A 247 23.57 18.64 -15.30
N TYR A 248 22.55 19.31 -15.84
CA TYR A 248 22.43 19.75 -17.23
C TYR A 248 21.83 21.15 -17.28
#